data_AF-A0A978W0Z3-F1
#
_entry.id   AF-A0A978W0Z3-F1
#
_cell.length_a   1.000
_cell.length_b   1.000
_cell.length_c   1.000
_cell.angle_alpha   90.00
_cell.angle_beta   90.00
_cell.angle_gamma   90.00
#
_symmetry.space_group_name_H-M   'P 1'
#
loop_
_entity.id
_entity.type
_entity.pdbx_description
1 polymer ?
#
loop_
_entity_poly.entity_id
_entity_poly.type
_entity_poly.pdbx_seq_one_letter_code
_entity_poly.pdbx_strand_id
1 'polypeptide(L)'
;MSTTKEDMSDKSDEEYEDGQEIQKNLDCNGTIEAPEVRMRFDSLENLFLKCKINSIVLEHNHDLSSQKSRFYSCNTEISKGAQRRLELNDQAGIGVAKNFQSFVVEADGHDNVPFLKKDCRNYIDKIRKL
;
A
#
# COMPACT_ATOMS: atom_id res chain seq x y z
N MET A 1 37.25 -20.73 -20.77
CA MET A 1 36.83 -19.56 -21.58
C MET A 1 35.38 -19.78 -21.94
N SER A 2 34.37 -18.98 -21.63
CA SER A 2 34.20 -17.75 -20.84
C SER A 2 32.68 -17.73 -20.57
N THR A 3 32.24 -17.89 -19.32
CA THR A 3 31.53 -16.85 -18.55
C THR A 3 31.00 -15.65 -19.35
N THR A 4 29.68 -15.57 -19.50
CA THR A 4 28.92 -14.33 -19.34
C THR A 4 27.59 -14.68 -18.71
N LYS A 5 27.48 -14.40 -17.41
CA LYS A 5 26.21 -14.21 -16.72
C LYS A 5 25.64 -12.92 -17.29
N GLU A 6 24.45 -12.98 -17.85
CA GLU A 6 23.64 -11.78 -18.02
C GLU A 6 23.12 -11.41 -16.63
N ASP A 7 23.87 -10.52 -15.98
CA ASP A 7 23.44 -9.80 -14.80
C ASP A 7 22.24 -8.94 -15.21
N MET A 8 21.03 -9.50 -15.13
CA MET A 8 19.81 -8.72 -15.14
C MET A 8 19.68 -8.01 -13.80
N SER A 9 20.36 -6.88 -13.78
CA SER A 9 20.25 -5.73 -12.90
C SER A 9 18.96 -5.66 -12.09
N ASP A 10 19.14 -5.43 -10.79
CA ASP A 10 18.26 -4.67 -9.91
C ASP A 10 17.67 -3.45 -10.64
N LYS A 11 16.45 -3.57 -11.17
CA LYS A 11 15.60 -2.46 -11.62
C LYS A 11 14.13 -2.83 -11.43
N SER A 12 13.66 -2.82 -10.19
CA SER A 12 12.23 -2.67 -9.93
C SER A 12 11.99 -1.97 -8.59
N ASP A 13 12.87 -1.03 -8.23
CA ASP A 13 12.48 0.09 -7.39
C ASP A 13 12.04 1.18 -8.38
N GLU A 14 10.86 1.01 -8.98
CA GLU A 14 10.16 2.17 -9.52
C GLU A 14 9.65 2.94 -8.30
N GLU A 15 10.39 3.99 -7.95
CA GLU A 15 9.82 5.16 -7.30
C GLU A 15 8.61 5.60 -8.13
N TYR A 16 7.41 5.38 -7.60
CA TYR A 16 6.19 5.91 -8.18
C TYR A 16 6.10 7.40 -7.81
N GLU A 17 6.78 8.23 -8.60
CA GLU A 17 6.57 9.68 -8.65
C GLU A 17 5.31 9.94 -9.49
N ASP A 18 4.14 9.90 -8.86
CA ASP A 18 2.90 10.41 -9.46
C ASP A 18 2.92 11.93 -9.29
N GLY A 19 3.52 12.61 -10.27
CA GLY A 19 3.24 14.01 -10.51
C GLY A 19 1.75 14.16 -10.78
N GLN A 20 0.97 14.42 -9.73
CA GLN A 20 -0.41 14.84 -9.86
C GLN A 20 -0.41 16.11 -10.72
N GLU A 21 -0.97 16.05 -11.92
CA GLU A 21 -1.38 17.27 -12.60
C GLU A 21 -2.56 17.85 -11.82
N ILE A 22 -2.23 18.60 -10.77
CA ILE A 22 -3.14 19.52 -10.12
C ILE A 22 -3.63 20.42 -11.26
N GLN A 23 -4.93 20.40 -11.57
CA GLN A 23 -5.51 21.48 -12.36
C GLN A 23 -5.16 22.77 -11.64
N LYS A 24 -4.20 23.52 -12.23
CA LYS A 24 -3.66 24.76 -11.65
C LYS A 24 -4.76 25.81 -11.68
N ASN A 25 -5.62 25.82 -10.68
CA ASN A 25 -6.40 27.00 -10.37
C ASN A 25 -5.43 27.99 -9.74
N LEU A 26 -4.77 28.79 -10.57
CA LEU A 26 -3.96 29.91 -10.13
C LEU A 26 -4.90 30.99 -9.58
N ASP A 27 -4.97 31.10 -8.27
CA ASP A 27 -5.35 32.34 -7.61
C ASP A 27 -4.13 33.27 -7.51
N CYS A 28 -4.40 34.58 -7.57
CA CYS A 28 -3.46 35.64 -7.95
C CYS A 28 -2.25 35.85 -7.01
N ASN A 29 -2.05 35.02 -5.99
CA ASN A 29 -1.10 35.25 -4.89
C ASN A 29 -0.14 34.09 -4.59
N GLY A 30 -0.10 33.01 -5.38
CA GLY A 30 1.04 32.07 -5.36
C GLY A 30 1.27 31.29 -4.06
N THR A 31 0.28 31.20 -3.17
CA THR A 31 0.32 30.30 -2.01
C THR A 31 -0.56 29.10 -2.30
N ILE A 32 0.05 27.93 -2.49
CA ILE A 32 -0.69 26.66 -2.49
C ILE A 32 -1.11 26.42 -1.04
N GLU A 33 -2.29 26.90 -0.63
CA GLU A 33 -2.93 26.34 0.55
C GLU A 33 -3.34 24.92 0.17
N ALA A 34 -2.54 23.95 0.60
CA ALA A 34 -2.91 22.55 0.50
C ALA A 34 -4.30 22.42 1.15
N PRO A 35 -5.34 22.03 0.41
CA PRO A 35 -6.67 21.92 0.99
C PRO A 35 -6.64 20.74 1.95
N GLU A 36 -6.57 21.02 3.26
CA GLU A 36 -6.72 20.03 4.32
C GLU A 36 -8.18 19.52 4.31
N VAL A 37 -8.53 18.66 3.35
CA VAL A 37 -9.81 17.96 3.35
C VAL A 37 -9.68 16.75 4.27
N ARG A 38 -9.75 17.03 5.57
CA ARG A 38 -9.76 16.02 6.63
C ARG A 38 -11.15 15.40 6.67
N MET A 39 -11.29 14.09 6.39
CA MET A 39 -12.48 13.36 6.81
C MET A 39 -12.56 13.47 8.35
N ARG A 40 -13.50 14.28 8.84
CA ARG A 40 -13.75 14.45 10.27
C ARG A 40 -15.00 13.68 10.66
N PHE A 41 -14.83 12.73 11.57
CA PHE A 41 -15.94 12.10 12.26
C PHE A 41 -16.08 12.77 13.63
N ASP A 42 -17.11 13.59 13.79
CA ASP A 42 -17.41 14.19 15.10
C ASP A 42 -18.27 13.19 15.90
N SER A 43 -17.65 12.56 16.90
CA SER A 43 -18.34 11.69 17.85
C SER A 43 -18.64 12.47 19.13
N LEU A 44 -19.90 12.50 19.55
CA LEU A 44 -20.29 13.00 20.87
C LEU A 44 -20.55 11.81 21.79
N GLU A 45 -19.90 11.81 22.95
CA GLU A 45 -20.17 10.84 24.02
C GLU A 45 -21.63 10.92 24.44
N ASN A 46 -22.27 9.77 24.66
CA ASN A 46 -23.10 9.64 25.85
C ASN A 46 -23.33 8.19 26.29
N LEU A 47 -23.44 8.05 27.61
CA LEU A 47 -23.80 6.89 28.43
C LEU A 47 -24.37 5.70 27.65
N PHE A 48 -23.82 4.50 27.86
CA PHE A 48 -24.27 3.19 27.31
C PHE A 48 -23.69 2.75 25.96
N LEU A 49 -22.37 2.83 25.74
CA LEU A 49 -21.66 2.09 24.67
C LEU A 49 -22.19 2.36 23.24
N LYS A 50 -22.95 3.44 23.02
CA LYS A 50 -23.63 3.73 21.76
C LYS A 50 -23.07 4.99 21.14
N CYS A 51 -22.12 4.82 20.23
CA CYS A 51 -21.65 5.93 19.39
C CYS A 51 -22.73 6.31 18.38
N LYS A 52 -23.01 7.61 18.28
CA LYS A 52 -23.86 8.18 17.24
C LYS A 52 -23.03 9.11 16.37
N ILE A 53 -22.97 8.82 15.08
CA ILE A 53 -22.37 9.70 14.08
C ILE A 53 -23.40 10.79 13.76
N ASN A 54 -23.07 12.05 14.03
CA ASN A 54 -24.01 13.17 13.88
C ASN A 54 -23.92 13.88 12.52
N SER A 55 -22.75 13.86 11.89
CA SER A 55 -22.51 14.52 10.60
C SER A 55 -21.46 13.76 9.80
N ILE A 56 -21.65 13.69 8.48
CA ILE A 56 -20.70 13.15 7.51
C ILE A 56 -20.61 14.17 6.38
N VAL A 57 -19.43 14.73 6.16
CA VAL A 57 -19.14 15.58 5.00
C VAL A 57 -18.53 14.69 3.92
N LEU A 58 -19.22 14.59 2.77
CA LEU A 58 -18.82 13.74 1.64
C LEU A 58 -18.19 14.54 0.49
N GLU A 59 -18.08 15.86 0.63
CA GLU A 59 -17.54 16.72 -0.42
C GLU A 59 -16.01 16.60 -0.44
N HIS A 60 -15.49 16.22 -1.61
CA HIS A 60 -14.07 16.10 -1.87
C HIS A 60 -13.73 16.96 -3.08
N ASN A 61 -12.55 17.58 -3.06
CA ASN A 61 -12.00 18.35 -4.18
C ASN A 61 -11.11 17.50 -5.11
N HIS A 62 -11.14 16.18 -4.94
CA HIS A 62 -10.34 15.22 -5.69
C HIS A 62 -11.11 13.92 -5.82
N ASP A 63 -10.71 13.10 -6.79
CA ASP A 63 -11.30 11.79 -7.00
C ASP A 63 -10.89 10.81 -5.90
N LEU A 64 -11.88 10.11 -5.36
CA LEU A 64 -11.65 8.98 -4.47
C LEU A 64 -11.28 7.76 -5.31
N SER A 65 -10.05 7.27 -5.17
CA SER A 65 -9.62 6.03 -5.81
C SER A 65 -9.66 4.86 -4.83
N SER A 66 -10.78 4.14 -4.83
CA SER A 66 -10.93 2.91 -4.04
C SER A 66 -9.87 1.87 -4.39
N GLN A 67 -9.47 1.79 -5.66
CA GLN A 67 -8.42 0.87 -6.15
C GLN A 67 -7.04 1.20 -5.57
N LYS A 68 -6.72 2.48 -5.35
CA LYS A 68 -5.45 2.90 -4.75
C LYS A 68 -5.38 2.67 -3.24
N SER A 69 -6.49 2.31 -2.59
CA SER A 69 -6.53 2.13 -1.13
C SER A 69 -5.58 1.05 -0.59
N ARG A 70 -5.27 0.02 -1.40
CA ARG A 70 -4.35 -1.08 -1.06
C ARG A 70 -2.89 -0.64 -0.85
N PHE A 71 -2.51 0.54 -1.32
CA PHE A 71 -1.16 1.07 -1.14
C PHE A 71 -0.96 1.73 0.23
N TYR A 72 -2.05 1.97 0.98
CA TYR A 72 -1.94 2.44 2.36
C TYR A 72 -1.59 1.28 3.28
N SER A 73 -0.57 1.49 4.13
CA SER A 73 -0.10 0.47 5.08
C SER A 73 -1.15 0.04 6.11
N CYS A 74 -2.19 0.84 6.35
CA CYS A 74 -3.32 0.45 7.20
C CYS A 74 -4.27 -0.56 6.54
N ASN A 75 -4.19 -0.70 5.22
CA ASN A 75 -5.04 -1.57 4.41
C ASN A 75 -4.29 -2.81 3.89
N THR A 76 -3.00 -2.93 4.21
CA THR A 76 -2.17 -4.09 3.85
C THR A 76 -2.22 -5.12 4.99
N GLU A 77 -2.88 -6.25 4.75
CA GLU A 77 -2.91 -7.37 5.70
C GLU A 77 -2.39 -8.66 5.05
N ILE A 78 -1.33 -9.25 5.61
CA ILE A 78 -0.85 -10.57 5.21
C ILE A 78 -1.54 -11.61 6.08
N SER A 79 -2.37 -12.46 5.48
CA SER A 79 -3.05 -13.54 6.20
C SER A 79 -2.06 -14.51 6.85
N LYS A 80 -2.46 -15.17 7.95
CA LYS A 80 -1.60 -16.18 8.62
C LYS A 80 -1.12 -17.30 7.69
N GLY A 81 -1.95 -17.69 6.73
CA GLY A 81 -1.58 -18.68 5.71
C GLY A 81 -0.48 -18.16 4.78
N ALA A 82 -0.59 -16.92 4.32
CA ALA A 82 0.43 -16.27 3.51
C ALA A 82 1.73 -16.05 4.29
N GLN A 83 1.65 -15.64 5.57
CA GLN A 83 2.79 -15.51 6.48
C GLN A 83 3.59 -16.82 6.59
N ARG A 84 2.91 -17.94 6.87
CA ARG A 84 3.54 -19.26 6.95
C ARG A 84 4.24 -19.66 5.64
N ARG A 85 3.62 -19.35 4.49
CA ARG A 85 4.23 -19.60 3.18
C ARG A 85 5.47 -18.72 2.95
N LEU A 86 5.42 -17.46 3.36
CA LEU A 86 6.56 -16.55 3.30
C LEU A 86 7.74 -17.11 4.10
N GLU A 87 7.52 -17.57 5.33
CA GLU A 87 8.55 -18.18 6.18
C GLU A 87 9.18 -19.44 5.58
N LEU A 88 8.35 -20.38 5.10
CA LEU A 88 8.85 -21.62 4.50
C LEU A 88 9.70 -21.35 3.25
N ASN A 89 9.26 -20.40 2.43
CA ASN A 89 9.99 -20.01 1.23
C ASN A 89 11.27 -19.24 1.56
N ASP A 90 11.28 -18.43 2.62
CA ASP A 90 12.49 -17.76 3.12
C ASP A 90 13.52 -18.78 3.59
N GLN A 91 13.08 -19.79 4.35
CA GLN A 91 13.91 -20.91 4.78
C GLN A 91 14.46 -21.72 3.59
N ALA A 92 13.71 -21.82 2.50
CA ALA A 92 14.15 -22.44 1.25
C ALA A 92 15.06 -21.54 0.40
N GLY A 93 15.34 -20.29 0.82
CA GLY A 93 16.16 -19.33 0.08
C GLY A 93 15.46 -18.72 -1.14
N ILE A 94 14.13 -18.82 -1.23
CA ILE A 94 13.37 -18.23 -2.33
C ILE A 94 13.22 -16.73 -2.07
N GLY A 95 13.76 -15.92 -2.99
CA GLY A 95 13.68 -14.47 -2.89
C GLY A 95 12.25 -13.93 -2.87
N VAL A 96 12.04 -12.84 -2.12
CA VAL A 96 10.73 -12.18 -1.91
C VAL A 96 10.02 -11.83 -3.22
N ALA A 97 10.75 -11.45 -4.27
CA ALA A 97 10.16 -11.12 -5.57
C ALA A 97 9.45 -12.31 -6.22
N LYS A 98 10.11 -13.49 -6.23
CA LYS A 98 9.53 -14.72 -6.80
C LYS A 98 8.36 -15.22 -5.95
N ASN A 99 8.47 -15.06 -4.64
CA ASN A 99 7.43 -15.43 -3.70
C ASN A 99 6.16 -14.57 -3.89
N PHE A 100 6.32 -13.24 -3.96
CA PHE A 100 5.22 -12.32 -4.26
C PHE A 100 4.56 -12.63 -5.60
N GLN A 101 5.35 -12.90 -6.64
CA GLN A 101 4.80 -13.29 -7.95
C GLN A 101 3.92 -14.54 -7.86
N SER A 102 4.25 -15.51 -6.99
CA SER A 102 3.41 -16.70 -6.81
C SER A 102 2.02 -16.36 -6.27
N PHE A 103 1.92 -15.39 -5.35
CA PHE A 103 0.63 -14.91 -4.84
C PHE A 103 -0.16 -14.14 -5.89
N VAL A 104 0.52 -13.34 -6.71
CA VAL A 104 -0.12 -12.60 -7.82
C VAL A 104 -0.72 -13.56 -8.84
N VAL A 105 0.00 -14.62 -9.20
CA VAL A 105 -0.49 -15.65 -10.13
C VAL A 105 -1.67 -16.41 -9.54
N GLU A 106 -1.61 -16.76 -8.25
CA GLU A 106 -2.70 -17.45 -7.56
C GLU A 106 -3.96 -16.59 -7.43
N ALA A 107 -3.80 -15.28 -7.25
CA ALA A 107 -4.89 -14.32 -7.16
C ALA A 107 -5.37 -13.79 -8.52
N ASP A 108 -4.84 -14.30 -9.64
CA ASP A 108 -5.17 -13.86 -11.00
C ASP A 108 -4.96 -12.34 -11.23
N GLY A 109 -3.87 -11.80 -10.68
CA GLY A 109 -3.48 -10.42 -10.92
C GLY A 109 -3.05 -9.67 -9.67
N HIS A 110 -2.44 -8.51 -9.89
CA HIS A 110 -1.90 -7.70 -8.79
C HIS A 110 -3.01 -7.13 -7.92
N ASP A 111 -4.11 -6.68 -8.51
CA ASP A 111 -5.19 -5.97 -7.80
C ASP A 111 -5.97 -6.85 -6.83
N ASN A 112 -5.89 -8.18 -7.01
CA ASN A 112 -6.55 -9.16 -6.18
C ASN A 112 -5.72 -9.56 -4.95
N VAL A 113 -4.46 -9.11 -4.85
CA VAL A 113 -3.60 -9.38 -3.69
C VAL A 113 -3.73 -8.26 -2.66
N PRO A 114 -4.13 -8.57 -1.40
CA PRO A 114 -4.39 -7.57 -0.36
C PRO A 114 -3.13 -6.94 0.26
N PHE A 115 -1.95 -7.32 -0.21
CA PHE A 115 -0.66 -6.81 0.25
C PHE A 115 0.29 -6.64 -0.94
N LEU A 116 1.38 -5.91 -0.70
CA LEU A 116 2.40 -5.58 -1.69
C LEU A 116 3.68 -6.37 -1.45
N LYS A 117 4.55 -6.39 -2.46
CA LYS A 117 5.91 -6.93 -2.36
C LYS A 117 6.69 -6.35 -1.17
N LYS A 118 6.47 -5.07 -0.88
CA LYS A 118 7.08 -4.36 0.27
C LYS A 118 6.64 -4.97 1.59
N ASP A 119 5.38 -5.38 1.73
CA ASP A 119 4.86 -5.96 2.96
C ASP A 119 5.47 -7.34 3.21
N CYS A 120 5.64 -8.14 2.16
CA CYS A 120 6.37 -9.41 2.25
C CYS A 120 7.82 -9.20 2.73
N ARG A 121 8.51 -8.19 2.19
CA ARG A 121 9.88 -7.83 2.61
C ARG A 121 9.91 -7.43 4.08
N ASN A 122 9.03 -6.52 4.48
CA ASN A 122 8.91 -6.05 5.87
C ASN A 122 8.63 -7.21 6.84
N TYR A 123 7.78 -8.16 6.45
CA TYR A 123 7.46 -9.34 7.24
C TYR A 123 8.66 -10.25 7.45
N ILE A 124 9.38 -10.60 6.38
CA ILE A 124 10.58 -11.45 6.45
C ILE A 124 11.69 -10.75 7.24
N ASP A 125 11.92 -9.47 7.00
CA ASP A 125 12.92 -8.70 7.75
C ASP A 125 12.59 -8.64 9.24
N LYS A 126 11.30 -8.62 9.60
CA LYS A 126 10.86 -8.71 10.99
C LYS A 126 11.16 -10.08 11.58
N ILE A 127 10.90 -11.17 10.86
CA ILE A 127 11.18 -12.54 11.34
C ILE A 127 12.67 -12.77 11.53
N ARG A 128 13.51 -12.32 10.60
CA ARG A 128 14.97 -12.51 10.67
C ARG A 128 15.64 -11.73 11.81
N LYS A 129 14.97 -10.71 12.35
CA LYS A 129 15.44 -9.92 13.50
C LYS A 129 15.05 -10.52 14.85
N LEU A 130 14.17 -11.52 14.85
CA LEU A 130 13.78 -12.28 16.05
C LEU A 130 14.76 -13.43 16.29
#